data_AF-A0A2E0IB86-F1
#
_entry.id   AF-A0A2E0IB86-F1
#
_cell.length_a   1.000
_cell.length_b   1.000
_cell.length_c   1.000
_cell.angle_alpha   90.00
_cell.angle_beta   90.00
_cell.angle_gamma   90.00
#
_symmetry.space_group_name_H-M   'P 1'
#
loop_
_entity.id
_entity.type
_entity.pdbx_description
1 polymer ?
#
loop_
_entity_poly.entity_id
_entity_poly.type
_entity_poly.pdbx_seq_one_letter_code
_entity_poly.pdbx_strand_id
1 'polypeptide(L)'
;MATKEQIAQIVQLRGTGHSLEEIAEIVGMSKSSVAYQLKILKKKSSQSNSSDVFSSALLGGAIGAAGGLALAILLQELKKGK
;
A
#
# COMPACT_ATOMS: atom_id res chain seq x y z
N MET A 1 7.58 18.73 4.73
CA MET A 1 7.13 17.65 3.83
C MET A 1 7.28 16.33 4.58
N ALA A 2 6.38 15.35 4.38
CA ALA A 2 6.46 14.06 5.08
C ALA A 2 7.68 13.25 4.62
N THR A 3 8.33 12.54 5.55
CA THR A 3 9.41 11.62 5.22
C THR A 3 8.87 10.35 4.52
N LYS A 4 9.76 9.55 3.93
CA LYS A 4 9.35 8.28 3.29
C LYS A 4 8.76 7.32 4.31
N GLU A 5 9.32 7.30 5.51
CA GLU A 5 8.87 6.49 6.64
C GLU A 5 7.48 6.94 7.11
N GLN A 6 7.23 8.24 7.20
CA GLN A 6 5.91 8.78 7.52
C GLN A 6 4.88 8.44 6.43
N ILE A 7 5.26 8.52 5.16
CA ILE A 7 4.38 8.14 4.05
C ILE A 7 4.03 6.66 4.11
N ALA A 8 5.00 5.77 4.38
CA ALA A 8 4.76 4.34 4.53
C ALA A 8 3.78 4.05 5.68
N GLN A 9 3.98 4.68 6.84
CA GLN A 9 3.08 4.55 7.99
C GLN A 9 1.67 5.07 7.68
N ILE A 10 1.54 6.23 7.03
CA ILE A 10 0.24 6.78 6.61
C ILE A 10 -0.53 5.80 5.72
N VAL A 11 0.14 5.17 4.75
CA VAL A 11 -0.49 4.20 3.84
C VAL A 11 -0.90 2.94 4.59
N GLN A 12 -0.02 2.39 5.41
CA GLN A 12 -0.27 1.18 6.19
C GLN A 12 -1.45 1.36 7.16
N LEU A 13 -1.46 2.45 7.94
CA LEU A 13 -2.52 2.74 8.90
C LEU A 13 -3.85 3.02 8.20
N ARG A 14 -3.82 3.75 7.08
CA ARG A 14 -5.04 3.98 6.30
C ARG A 14 -5.58 2.70 5.67
N GLY A 15 -4.70 1.81 5.21
CA GLY A 15 -5.07 0.51 4.64
C GLY A 15 -5.66 -0.47 5.66
N THR A 16 -5.36 -0.28 6.94
CA THR A 16 -5.89 -1.10 8.07
C THR A 16 -7.14 -0.49 8.72
N GLY A 17 -7.62 0.66 8.23
CA GLY A 17 -8.90 1.25 8.65
C GLY A 17 -8.80 2.38 9.68
N HIS A 18 -7.61 2.84 10.04
CA HIS A 18 -7.45 3.97 10.96
C HIS A 18 -8.00 5.27 10.37
N SER A 19 -8.58 6.10 11.23
CA SER A 19 -9.06 7.45 10.91
C SER A 19 -7.90 8.41 10.61
N LEU A 20 -8.19 9.55 9.99
CA LEU A 20 -7.16 10.54 9.67
C LEU A 20 -6.59 11.20 10.93
N GLU A 21 -7.40 11.29 11.97
CA GLU A 21 -7.07 11.76 13.31
C GLU A 21 -6.06 10.84 13.98
N GLU A 22 -6.35 9.54 14.07
CA GLU A 22 -5.43 8.55 14.66
C GLU A 22 -4.10 8.50 13.89
N ILE A 23 -4.15 8.53 12.55
CA ILE A 23 -2.94 8.55 11.73
C ILE A 23 -2.12 9.82 12.01
N ALA A 24 -2.76 10.98 12.10
CA ALA A 24 -2.12 12.26 12.36
C ALA A 24 -1.39 12.27 13.71
N GLU A 25 -2.04 11.73 14.75
CA GLU A 25 -1.45 11.56 16.08
C GLU A 25 -0.22 10.62 16.04
N ILE A 26 -0.35 9.46 15.41
CA ILE A 26 0.73 8.45 15.35
C ILE A 26 1.96 8.98 14.59
N VAL A 27 1.75 9.64 13.45
CA VAL A 27 2.86 10.07 12.56
C VAL A 27 3.38 11.48 12.87
N GLY A 28 2.82 12.15 13.88
CA GLY A 28 3.21 13.49 14.32
C GLY A 28 2.94 14.58 13.27
N MET A 29 1.80 14.50 12.59
CA MET A 29 1.41 15.43 11.51
C MET A 29 0.02 16.01 11.74
N SER A 30 -0.33 17.09 11.05
CA SER A 30 -1.72 17.57 11.06
C SER A 30 -2.62 16.66 10.21
N LYS A 31 -3.89 16.51 10.61
CA LYS A 31 -4.92 15.79 9.84
C LYS A 31 -4.99 16.25 8.38
N SER A 32 -4.91 17.56 8.14
CA SER A 32 -4.89 18.15 6.79
C SER A 32 -3.66 17.75 5.97
N SER A 33 -2.50 17.64 6.61
CA SER A 33 -1.27 17.18 5.97
C SER A 33 -1.36 15.71 5.58
N VAL A 34 -1.88 14.84 6.47
CA VAL A 34 -2.12 13.42 6.18
C VAL A 34 -3.09 13.26 5.01
N ALA A 35 -4.22 14.00 5.01
CA ALA A 35 -5.19 13.99 3.93
C ALA A 35 -4.56 14.43 2.59
N TYR A 36 -3.71 15.44 2.62
CA TYR A 36 -2.99 15.90 1.43
C TYR A 36 -2.03 14.85 0.89
N GLN A 37 -1.28 14.15 1.75
CA GLN A 37 -0.39 13.06 1.32
C GLN A 37 -1.18 11.93 0.66
N LEU A 38 -2.28 11.50 1.27
CA LEU A 38 -3.17 10.48 0.69
C LEU A 38 -3.74 10.93 -0.67
N LYS A 39 -4.09 12.21 -0.82
CA LYS A 39 -4.54 12.77 -2.10
C LYS A 39 -3.45 12.70 -3.18
N ILE A 40 -2.21 13.04 -2.84
CA ILE A 40 -1.08 12.93 -3.77
C ILE A 40 -0.88 11.47 -4.17
N LEU A 41 -0.88 10.54 -3.20
CA LEU A 41 -0.68 9.12 -3.45
C LEU A 41 -1.77 8.55 -4.36
N LYS A 42 -3.04 8.90 -4.11
CA LYS A 42 -4.16 8.53 -4.97
C LYS A 42 -3.98 9.07 -6.40
N LYS A 43 -3.54 10.32 -6.55
CA LYS A 43 -3.27 10.90 -7.87
C LYS A 43 -2.16 10.13 -8.59
N LYS A 44 -1.06 9.82 -7.90
CA LYS A 44 0.05 9.05 -8.45
C LYS A 44 -0.38 7.63 -8.85
N SER A 45 -1.14 6.93 -8.00
CA SER A 45 -1.60 5.57 -8.29
C SER A 45 -2.58 5.50 -9.47
N SER A 46 -3.38 6.55 -9.67
CA SER A 46 -4.28 6.67 -10.83
C SER A 46 -3.56 7.06 -12.12
N GLN A 47 -2.35 7.61 -12.04
CA GLN A 47 -1.54 8.00 -13.20
C GLN A 47 -0.51 6.92 -13.59
N SER A 48 -0.13 6.05 -12.66
CA SER A 48 0.61 4.83 -13.00
C SER A 48 -0.38 3.76 -13.46
N ASN A 49 -0.11 3.14 -14.63
CA ASN A 49 -0.71 1.86 -15.02
C ASN A 49 -0.19 0.77 -14.07
N SER A 50 -0.59 0.86 -12.80
CA SER A 50 -0.11 0.05 -11.70
C SER A 50 -0.46 -1.41 -11.92
N SER A 51 -1.52 -1.69 -12.70
CA SER A 51 -1.87 -3.04 -13.18
C SER A 51 -0.75 -3.67 -13.98
N ASP A 52 -0.06 -2.91 -14.83
CA ASP A 52 0.93 -3.47 -15.75
C ASP A 52 2.26 -3.68 -15.05
N VAL A 53 2.65 -2.76 -14.16
CA VAL A 53 3.87 -2.90 -13.34
C VAL A 53 3.68 -3.99 -12.28
N PHE A 54 2.53 -4.02 -11.60
CA PHE A 54 2.22 -5.08 -10.64
C PHE A 54 2.09 -6.42 -11.35
N SER A 55 1.32 -6.52 -12.44
CA SER A 55 1.19 -7.79 -13.19
C SER A 55 2.50 -8.21 -13.82
N SER A 56 3.33 -7.29 -14.32
CA SER A 56 4.65 -7.65 -14.88
C SER A 56 5.63 -8.06 -13.79
N ALA A 57 5.61 -7.41 -12.62
CA ALA A 57 6.39 -7.84 -11.46
C ALA A 57 5.87 -9.16 -10.86
N LEU A 58 4.56 -9.39 -10.94
CA LEU A 58 3.90 -10.60 -10.47
C LEU A 58 4.19 -11.78 -11.40
N LEU A 59 4.00 -11.59 -12.71
CA LEU A 59 4.26 -12.58 -13.75
C LEU A 59 5.77 -12.82 -13.88
N GLY A 60 6.58 -11.75 -13.85
CA GLY A 60 8.05 -11.85 -13.84
C GLY A 60 8.61 -12.46 -12.55
N GLY A 61 7.99 -12.19 -11.40
CA GLY A 61 8.37 -12.75 -10.10
C GLY A 61 7.87 -14.17 -9.85
N ALA A 62 6.75 -14.57 -10.46
CA ALA A 62 6.23 -15.93 -10.41
C ALA A 62 7.06 -16.92 -11.25
N ILE A 63 7.82 -16.44 -12.23
CA ILE A 63 8.73 -17.26 -13.04
C ILE A 63 10.02 -17.59 -12.26
N GLY A 64 10.34 -16.87 -11.17
CA GLY A 64 11.39 -17.24 -10.22
C GLY A 64 10.87 -18.16 -9.12
N ALA A 65 11.51 -19.32 -8.90
CA ALA A 65 11.06 -20.40 -8.01
C ALA A 65 10.72 -19.99 -6.55
N ALA A 66 11.19 -18.84 -6.07
CA ALA A 66 10.89 -18.34 -4.72
C ALA A 66 9.66 -17.41 -4.64
N GLY A 67 9.34 -16.66 -5.70
CA GLY A 67 8.26 -15.66 -5.67
C GLY A 67 6.86 -16.25 -5.87
N GLY A 68 6.73 -17.26 -6.73
CA GLY A 68 5.46 -17.92 -7.02
C GLY A 68 4.84 -18.63 -5.80
N LEU A 69 5.66 -19.25 -4.95
CA LEU A 69 5.19 -19.96 -3.76
C LEU A 69 4.65 -19.01 -2.68
N ALA A 70 5.36 -17.93 -2.38
CA ALA A 70 4.93 -16.96 -1.36
C ALA A 70 3.59 -16.29 -1.73
N LEU A 71 3.41 -15.93 -3.02
CA LEU A 71 2.15 -15.40 -3.50
C LEU A 71 1.03 -16.44 -3.49
N ALA A 72 1.30 -17.68 -3.91
CA ALA A 72 0.31 -18.74 -3.90
C ALA A 72 -0.22 -19.01 -2.48
N ILE A 73 0.67 -19.03 -1.49
CA ILE A 73 0.31 -19.17 -0.07
C ILE A 73 -0.57 -17.99 0.38
N LEU A 74 -0.18 -16.74 0.03
CA LEU A 74 -0.95 -15.55 0.38
C LEU A 74 -2.35 -15.54 -0.24
N LEU A 75 -2.48 -15.91 -1.52
CA LEU A 75 -3.77 -16.02 -2.19
C LEU A 75 -4.65 -17.14 -1.60
N GLN A 76 -4.03 -18.27 -1.22
CA GLN A 76 -4.75 -19.38 -0.59
C GLN A 76 -5.30 -18.99 0.79
N GLU A 77 -4.51 -18.29 1.61
CA GLU A 77 -4.96 -17.76 2.90
C GLU A 77 -6.10 -16.74 2.75
N LEU A 78 -6.02 -15.83 1.77
CA LEU A 78 -7.11 -14.88 1.49
C LEU A 78 -8.39 -15.57 1.03
N LYS A 79 -8.30 -16.65 0.24
CA LYS A 79 -9.46 -17.44 -0.20
C LYS A 79 -10.08 -18.25 0.94
N LYS A 80 -9.29 -18.64 1.93
CA LYS A 80 -9.73 -19.42 3.10
C LYS A 80 -10.44 -18.56 4.16
N GLY A 81 -10.21 -17.24 4.15
CA GLY A 81 -10.89 -16.27 5.03
C GLY A 81 -12.26 -15.76 4.53
N LYS A 82 -12.86 -16.39 3.51
CA LYS A 82 -14.22 -16.14 3.03
C LYS A 82 -15.11 -17.36 3.20
#